data_AF-A0A2W1B7I9-F1
#
_entry.id   AF-A0A2W1B7I9-F1
#
_cell.length_a   1.000
_cell.length_b   1.000
_cell.length_c   1.000
_cell.angle_alpha   90.00
_cell.angle_beta   90.00
_cell.angle_gamma   90.00
#
_symmetry.space_group_name_H-M   'P 1'
#
loop_
_entity.id
_entity.type
_entity.pdbx_description
1 polymer ?
#
loop_
_entity_poly.entity_id
_entity_poly.type
_entity_poly.pdbx_seq_one_letter_code
_entity_poly.pdbx_strand_id
1 'polypeptide(L)' 'MSAYAAKLQESDLPKLLFHGDPGAILPPPMVEMCKQTYKNLKTVDIGPGVHYLMEDNPHLIGEEIAAWYKTL' A
#
# COMPACT_ATOMS: atom_id res chain seq x y z
N MET A 1 -5.99 16.21 9.35
CA MET A 1 -6.16 15.08 8.42
C MET A 1 -7.10 15.53 7.30
N SER A 2 -6.84 15.19 6.03
CA SER A 2 -7.73 15.61 4.94
C SER A 2 -9.08 14.88 5.02
N ALA A 3 -10.14 15.49 4.48
CA ALA A 3 -11.46 14.86 4.40
C ALA A 3 -11.42 13.49 3.67
N TYR A 4 -10.54 13.36 2.68
CA TYR A 4 -10.29 12.10 1.98
C TYR A 4 -9.70 11.02 2.90
N ALA A 5 -8.65 11.34 3.66
CA ALA A 5 -8.02 10.38 4.57
C ALA A 5 -9.00 9.88 5.64
N ALA A 6 -9.82 10.78 6.21
CA ALA A 6 -10.87 10.41 7.16
C ALA A 6 -11.89 9.46 6.52
N LYS A 7 -12.33 9.74 5.28
CA LYS A 7 -13.26 8.86 4.57
C LYS A 7 -12.65 7.50 4.23
N LEU A 8 -11.37 7.46 3.89
CA LEU A 8 -10.68 6.21 3.59
C LEU A 8 -10.51 5.32 4.84
N GLN A 9 -10.35 5.92 6.03
CA GLN A 9 -10.34 5.19 7.32
C GLN A 9 -11.68 4.53 7.65
N GLU A 10 -12.78 5.26 7.42
CA GLU A 10 -14.14 4.76 7.71
C GLU A 10 -14.59 3.67 6.73
N SER A 11 -14.15 3.78 5.47
CA SER A 11 -14.60 2.97 4.34
C SER A 11 -14.23 1.50 4.45
N ASP A 12 -15.21 0.63 4.18
CA ASP A 12 -15.04 -0.82 4.09
C ASP A 12 -14.53 -1.29 2.72
N LEU A 13 -14.22 -0.37 1.79
CA LEU A 13 -13.59 -0.73 0.52
C LEU A 13 -12.29 -1.51 0.79
N PRO A 14 -12.03 -2.61 0.06
CA PRO A 14 -10.77 -3.32 0.15
C PRO A 14 -9.64 -2.44 -0.39
N LYS A 15 -8.48 -2.43 0.26
CA LYS A 15 -7.34 -1.56 -0.05
C LYS A 15 -6.08 -2.40 -0.21
N LEU A 16 -5.26 -2.06 -1.21
CA LEU A 16 -3.96 -2.66 -1.44
C LEU A 16 -2.90 -1.55 -1.43
N LEU A 17 -1.88 -1.70 -0.58
CA LEU A 17 -0.79 -0.75 -0.43
C LEU A 17 0.55 -1.42 -0.72
N PHE A 18 1.27 -0.90 -1.72
CA PHE A 18 2.65 -1.27 -2.00
C PHE A 18 3.61 -0.30 -1.31
N HIS A 19 4.68 -0.83 -0.73
CA HIS A 19 5.74 -0.04 -0.12
C HIS A 19 7.11 -0.67 -0.38
N GLY A 20 8.16 0.15 -0.33
CA GLY A 20 9.55 -0.31 -0.42
C GLY A 20 10.42 0.38 0.64
N ASP A 21 11.65 -0.09 0.81
CA ASP A 21 12.63 0.41 1.77
C ASP A 21 13.81 1.09 1.04
N PRO A 22 14.20 2.33 1.40
CA PRO A 22 13.70 3.15 2.51
C PRO A 22 12.36 3.85 2.25
N GLY A 23 11.85 3.80 1.02
CA GLY A 23 10.71 4.59 0.59
C GLY A 23 11.00 6.09 0.51
N ALA A 24 10.05 6.86 0.01
CA ALA A 24 10.14 8.32 -0.08
C ALA A 24 9.00 8.99 0.70
N ILE A 25 7.81 9.05 0.10
CA ILE A 25 6.62 9.64 0.74
C ILE A 25 6.10 8.76 1.87
N LEU A 26 6.29 7.44 1.77
CA LEU A 26 5.77 6.44 2.70
C LEU A 26 6.89 5.58 3.29
N PRO A 27 7.67 6.12 4.25
CA PRO A 27 8.73 5.36 4.92
C PRO A 27 8.15 4.28 5.86
N PRO A 28 8.94 3.30 6.32
CA PRO A 28 8.46 2.16 7.11
C PRO A 28 7.58 2.52 8.33
N PRO A 29 7.88 3.55 9.14
CA PRO A 29 6.99 3.92 10.25
C PRO A 29 5.59 4.38 9.81
N MET A 30 5.50 5.00 8.62
CA MET A 30 4.22 5.43 8.05
C MET A 30 3.43 4.23 7.52
N VAL A 31 4.10 3.21 6.98
CA VAL A 31 3.48 1.95 6.58
C VAL A 31 2.84 1.26 7.78
N GLU A 32 3.55 1.18 8.91
CA GLU A 32 3.03 0.61 10.15
C GLU A 32 1.82 1.39 10.68
N MET A 33 1.88 2.73 10.64
CA MET A 33 0.72 3.55 10.97
C MET A 33 -0.47 3.25 10.06
N CYS A 34 -0.26 3.11 8.74
CA CYS A 34 -1.32 2.76 7.79
C CYS A 34 -1.97 1.41 8.11
N LYS A 35 -1.19 0.37 8.45
CA LYS A 35 -1.68 -0.96 8.84
C LYS A 35 -2.62 -0.91 10.04
N GLN A 36 -2.34 -0.03 11.01
CA GLN A 36 -3.15 0.15 12.21
C GLN A 36 -4.39 1.04 11.98
N THR A 37 -4.34 1.88 10.95
CA THR A 37 -5.29 2.97 10.75
C THR A 37 -6.40 2.65 9.75
N TYR A 38 -6.10 1.92 8.68
CA TYR A 38 -7.05 1.67 7.60
C TYR A 38 -7.62 0.26 7.65
N LYS A 39 -8.96 0.15 7.60
CA LYS A 39 -9.66 -1.13 7.50
C LYS A 39 -9.40 -1.82 6.17
N ASN A 40 -9.51 -3.15 6.14
CA ASN A 40 -9.45 -3.96 4.92
C ASN A 40 -8.21 -3.67 4.05
N LEU A 41 -7.10 -3.36 4.71
CA LEU A 41 -5.83 -3.02 4.07
C LEU A 41 -4.92 -4.26 3.99
N LYS A 42 -4.61 -4.69 2.77
CA LYS A 42 -3.48 -5.57 2.49
C LYS A 42 -2.27 -4.72 2.16
N THR A 43 -1.13 -5.01 2.78
CA THR A 43 0.16 -4.37 2.46
C THR A 43 1.07 -5.36 1.76
N VAL A 44 1.85 -4.88 0.80
CA VAL A 44 2.87 -5.66 0.07
C VAL A 44 4.18 -4.88 0.14
N ASP A 45 5.20 -5.55 0.67
CA ASP A 45 6.58 -5.08 0.62
C ASP A 45 7.19 -5.50 -0.72
N ILE A 46 7.67 -4.53 -1.49
CA ILE A 46 8.32 -4.79 -2.78
C ILE A 46 9.85 -4.97 -2.67
N GLY A 47 10.39 -4.82 -1.45
CA GLY A 47 11.83 -4.80 -1.19
C GLY A 47 12.44 -3.41 -1.37
N PRO A 48 13.67 -3.31 -1.90
CA PRO A 48 14.33 -2.02 -2.14
C PRO A 48 13.51 -1.15 -3.09
N GLY A 49 13.25 0.10 -2.70
CA GLY A 49 12.54 1.06 -3.54
C GLY A 49 12.37 2.42 -2.87
N VAL A 50 12.38 3.49 -3.67
CA VAL A 50 12.35 4.86 -3.14
C VAL A 50 11.04 5.57 -3.52
N HIS A 51 10.90 5.99 -4.77
CA HIS A 51 9.73 6.76 -5.21
C HIS A 51 8.93 6.09 -6.32
N TYR A 52 9.59 5.60 -7.36
CA TYR A 52 8.96 4.95 -8.50
C TYR A 52 8.99 3.43 -8.35
N LEU A 53 8.28 2.90 -7.35
CA LEU A 53 8.29 1.47 -7.01
C LEU A 53 7.93 0.55 -8.18
N MET A 54 7.17 1.06 -9.15
CA MET A 54 6.82 0.35 -10.38
C MET A 54 8.01 0.13 -11.30
N GLU A 55 9.03 0.98 -11.25
CA GLU A 55 10.28 0.80 -12.01
C GLU A 55 11.23 -0.17 -11.28
N ASP A 56 11.16 -0.22 -9.95
CA ASP A 56 11.97 -1.09 -9.11
C ASP A 56 11.50 -2.55 -9.16
N ASN A 57 10.18 -2.80 -9.02
CA ASN A 57 9.62 -4.16 -9.01
C ASN A 57 8.24 -4.26 -9.71
N PRO A 58 8.18 -4.04 -11.03
CA PRO A 58 6.92 -4.02 -11.79
C PRO A 58 6.18 -5.37 -11.75
N HIS A 59 6.93 -6.48 -11.81
CA HIS A 59 6.36 -7.81 -11.92
C HIS A 59 5.66 -8.23 -10.64
N LEU A 60 6.30 -8.08 -9.48
CA LEU A 60 5.68 -8.37 -8.19
C LEU A 60 4.42 -7.54 -7.97
N ILE A 61 4.47 -6.25 -8.30
CA ILE A 61 3.31 -5.37 -8.14
C ILE A 61 2.15 -5.85 -9.03
N GLY A 62 2.44 -6.18 -10.30
CA GLY A 62 1.44 -6.72 -11.22
C GLY A 62 0.83 -8.04 -10.75
N GLU A 63 1.66 -8.98 -10.27
CA GLU A 63 1.23 -10.27 -9.74
C GLU A 63 0.33 -10.11 -8.51
N GLU A 64 0.72 -9.25 -7.58
CA GLU A 64 -0.04 -9.00 -6.35
C GLU A 64 -1.36 -8.27 -6.59
N ILE A 65 -1.41 -7.34 -7.56
CA ILE A 65 -2.67 -6.74 -8.01
C ILE A 65 -3.59 -7.82 -8.60
N ALA A 66 -3.08 -8.66 -9.51
CA ALA A 66 -3.88 -9.70 -10.15
C ALA A 66 -4.38 -10.75 -9.14
N ALA A 67 -3.55 -11.12 -8.16
CA ALA A 67 -3.93 -12.02 -7.08
C ALA A 67 -4.97 -11.39 -6.15
N TRP A 68 -4.76 -10.14 -5.73
CA TRP A 68 -5.70 -9.41 -4.87
C TRP A 68 -7.05 -9.21 -5.55
N TYR A 69 -7.07 -8.87 -6.84
CA TYR A 69 -8.32 -8.66 -7.60
C TYR A 69 -9.20 -9.91 -7.64
N LYS A 70 -8.61 -11.11 -7.67
CA LYS A 70 -9.33 -12.39 -7.62
C LYS A 70 -9.99 -12.67 -6.26
N THR A 71 -9.65 -11.92 -5.21
CA THR A 71 -10.20 -12.06 -3.85
C THR A 71 -11.31 -11.07 -3.53
N LEU A 72 -11.60 -10.15 -4.46
CA LEU A 72 -12.69 -9.17 -4.35
C LEU A 72 -14.04 -9.80 -4.67
#